data_AF-A0A4Y9S400-F1
#
_entry.id   AF-A0A4Y9S400-F1
#
_cell.length_a   1.000
_cell.length_b   1.000
_cell.length_c   1.000
_cell.angle_alpha   90.00
_cell.angle_beta   90.00
_cell.angle_gamma   90.00
#
_symmetry.space_group_name_H-M   'P 1'
#
loop_
_entity.id
_entity.type
_entity.pdbx_description
1 polymer ?
#
loop_
_entity_poly.entity_id
_entity_poly.type
_entity_poly.pdbx_seq_one_letter_code
_entity_poly.pdbx_strand_id
1 'polypeptide(L)'
;MSDDFSARLALPYLAAGQMQKHVTLNTALTRLDALLQTAVVSRTTAVQAPAPADGDLYILPDDVEGAAWGGRASGSLMRFEAGGWTVVPTPNGLIAVVLDEPAVLVRTDAGWVALGERLGEAQGLARLGPGTTADDANPLSAKINAALFTARGVEEGGDGDLRLTLNKEAAADVLSLLFQSGYAARAELGLIGEDDLGLKACDDSGTWRSVFRVDRATGRVAFDLGAVRRETTLFTADGDYVAPSWARWLEVACVGGGGGGGAGLAGPAGTARFGGGGGGAGGLTQGCWSTDDLEDALTITVGAGGVGGAAGGESRIAAGGDVLLRASGGLGGATGSASAGLGGAGGLGLRVANPGGGSSITTTAATGGETVCPDGPRGGGAGGGLSASDGARAGGPGGCGGWCGCLAAGGAAGAAGSIVVMPHLSLSGGGGGGGTASASGAGSPGGAGATFGAGGGGGGAGLTAAGLGGPGAAGAVRITAVG
;
A
#
# COMPACT_ATOMS: atom_id res chain seq x y z
N MET A 1 -59.46 53.33 15.45
CA MET A 1 -59.59 53.38 13.98
C MET A 1 -59.29 54.81 13.55
N SER A 2 -58.44 54.99 12.56
CA SER A 2 -58.33 56.29 11.91
C SER A 2 -59.29 56.27 10.73
N ASP A 3 -60.28 57.16 10.74
CA ASP A 3 -61.14 57.40 9.57
C ASP A 3 -60.39 58.13 8.45
N ASP A 4 -59.13 58.52 8.73
CA ASP A 4 -58.29 59.33 7.87
C ASP A 4 -57.18 58.53 7.16
N PHE A 5 -56.89 57.28 7.57
CA PHE A 5 -55.78 56.50 7.03
C PHE A 5 -56.09 55.00 6.86
N SER A 6 -55.48 54.36 5.87
CA SER A 6 -55.53 52.89 5.70
C SER A 6 -54.79 52.13 6.80
N ALA A 7 -55.24 50.93 7.10
CA ALA A 7 -54.80 50.18 8.27
C ALA A 7 -53.31 49.75 8.28
N ARG A 8 -52.72 49.38 7.14
CA ARG A 8 -51.35 48.80 7.11
C ARG A 8 -50.27 49.84 6.80
N LEU A 9 -50.47 50.61 5.74
CA LEU A 9 -49.49 51.54 5.17
C LEU A 9 -49.79 53.01 5.50
N ALA A 10 -50.85 53.27 6.28
CA ALA A 10 -51.28 54.61 6.66
C ALA A 10 -51.49 55.57 5.46
N LEU A 11 -52.09 55.05 4.38
CA LEU A 11 -52.43 55.85 3.20
C LEU A 11 -53.59 56.80 3.53
N PRO A 12 -53.48 58.12 3.27
CA PRO A 12 -54.53 59.06 3.64
C PRO A 12 -55.81 58.84 2.83
N TYR A 13 -56.93 58.70 3.52
CA TYR A 13 -58.27 58.66 2.94
C TYR A 13 -58.75 60.07 2.59
N LEU A 14 -59.57 60.16 1.54
CA LEU A 14 -60.23 61.40 1.16
C LEU A 14 -61.44 61.65 2.05
N ALA A 15 -61.50 62.84 2.66
CA ALA A 15 -62.63 63.27 3.49
C ALA A 15 -63.95 63.32 2.70
N ALA A 16 -65.08 63.14 3.41
CA ALA A 16 -66.41 63.14 2.81
C ALA A 16 -66.77 64.50 2.18
N GLY A 17 -67.42 64.48 1.00
CA GLY A 17 -67.78 65.68 0.22
C GLY A 17 -68.80 65.41 -0.90
N GLN A 18 -69.14 66.43 -1.69
CA GLN A 18 -70.18 66.37 -2.74
C GLN A 18 -69.84 65.36 -3.86
N MET A 19 -70.85 64.59 -4.30
CA MET A 19 -70.80 63.51 -5.30
C MET A 19 -70.12 62.18 -4.89
N GLN A 20 -69.95 61.88 -3.60
CA GLN A 20 -69.54 60.54 -3.09
C GLN A 20 -68.24 59.93 -3.67
N LYS A 21 -67.38 60.73 -4.32
CA LYS A 21 -66.11 60.26 -4.93
C LYS A 21 -65.14 59.62 -3.93
N HIS A 22 -65.21 60.04 -2.66
CA HIS A 22 -64.41 59.50 -1.56
C HIS A 22 -64.66 58.01 -1.35
N VAL A 23 -65.88 57.49 -1.59
CA VAL A 23 -66.19 56.06 -1.41
C VAL A 23 -65.37 55.21 -2.37
N THR A 24 -65.40 55.54 -3.66
CA THR A 24 -64.68 54.77 -4.69
C THR A 24 -63.16 54.87 -4.52
N LEU A 25 -62.64 56.07 -4.22
CA LEU A 25 -61.20 56.28 -4.05
C LEU A 25 -60.68 55.59 -2.78
N ASN A 26 -61.37 55.74 -1.65
CA ASN A 26 -60.94 55.13 -0.39
C ASN A 26 -61.00 53.60 -0.49
N THR A 27 -62.03 53.04 -1.15
CA THR A 27 -62.08 51.60 -1.45
C THR A 27 -60.86 51.15 -2.29
N ALA A 28 -60.42 51.96 -3.26
CA ALA A 28 -59.23 51.66 -4.04
C ALA A 28 -57.94 51.75 -3.19
N LEU A 29 -57.84 52.73 -2.28
CA LEU A 29 -56.72 52.87 -1.35
C LEU A 29 -56.66 51.72 -0.35
N THR A 30 -57.80 51.29 0.20
CA THR A 30 -57.91 50.10 1.07
C THR A 30 -57.45 48.83 0.34
N ARG A 31 -57.84 48.67 -0.93
CA ARG A 31 -57.38 47.55 -1.76
C ARG A 31 -55.88 47.64 -2.04
N LEU A 32 -55.38 48.83 -2.34
CA LEU A 32 -53.95 49.07 -2.59
C LEU A 32 -53.12 48.77 -1.34
N ASP A 33 -53.61 49.15 -0.17
CA ASP A 33 -53.02 48.87 1.14
C ASP A 33 -52.89 47.36 1.43
N ALA A 34 -53.79 46.53 0.89
CA ALA A 34 -53.70 45.07 1.00
C ALA A 34 -52.69 44.44 0.02
N LEU A 35 -52.54 45.02 -1.17
CA LEU A 35 -51.76 44.44 -2.27
C LEU A 35 -50.31 44.96 -2.32
N LEU A 36 -50.05 46.17 -1.86
CA LEU A 36 -48.69 46.69 -1.73
C LEU A 36 -48.00 46.03 -0.54
N GLN A 37 -46.80 45.50 -0.78
CA GLN A 37 -46.00 44.83 0.25
C GLN A 37 -46.86 43.86 1.08
N THR A 38 -47.61 42.98 0.39
CA THR A 38 -48.51 42.02 1.04
C THR A 38 -47.73 41.19 2.05
N ALA A 39 -48.07 41.35 3.32
CA ALA A 39 -47.49 40.67 4.45
C ALA A 39 -48.64 40.05 5.22
N VAL A 40 -48.70 38.72 5.21
CA VAL A 40 -49.79 37.95 5.79
C VAL A 40 -49.33 37.45 7.15
N VAL A 41 -50.21 37.56 8.15
CA VAL A 41 -49.94 37.09 9.51
C VAL A 41 -49.69 35.59 9.51
N SER A 42 -50.54 34.85 8.79
CA SER A 42 -50.42 33.40 8.67
C SER A 42 -51.09 32.89 7.40
N ARG A 43 -50.62 31.73 6.92
CA ARG A 43 -51.26 30.93 5.87
C ARG A 43 -51.83 29.58 6.36
N THR A 44 -51.62 29.26 7.64
CA THR A 44 -51.94 27.95 8.24
C THR A 44 -52.96 28.03 9.37
N THR A 45 -53.30 29.25 9.82
CA THR A 45 -54.35 29.47 10.81
C THR A 45 -55.71 29.06 10.22
N ALA A 46 -56.26 27.94 10.69
CA ALA A 46 -57.54 27.40 10.18
C ALA A 46 -58.76 27.97 10.92
N VAL A 47 -58.60 28.34 12.20
CA VAL A 47 -59.68 28.93 12.99
C VAL A 47 -59.61 30.45 12.92
N GLN A 48 -60.72 31.09 12.56
CA GLN A 48 -60.83 32.55 12.50
C GLN A 48 -60.25 33.21 13.75
N ALA A 49 -59.29 34.12 13.54
CA ALA A 49 -58.65 34.86 14.64
C ALA A 49 -59.73 35.59 15.46
N PRO A 50 -59.77 35.41 16.80
CA PRO A 50 -60.81 35.99 17.64
C PRO A 50 -60.64 37.50 17.85
N ALA A 51 -59.41 38.01 17.73
CA ALA A 51 -59.08 39.43 17.90
C ALA A 51 -57.95 39.87 16.93
N PRO A 52 -58.18 39.83 15.61
CA PRO A 52 -57.23 40.35 14.62
C PRO A 52 -57.06 41.87 14.78
N ALA A 53 -55.86 42.38 14.47
CA ALA A 53 -55.61 43.81 14.38
C ALA A 53 -56.14 44.35 13.04
N ASP A 54 -56.50 45.64 13.00
CA ASP A 54 -56.86 46.30 11.75
C ASP A 54 -55.69 46.20 10.76
N GLY A 55 -55.97 45.76 9.54
CA GLY A 55 -54.99 45.56 8.49
C GLY A 55 -54.37 44.16 8.47
N ASP A 56 -54.71 43.28 9.42
CA ASP A 56 -54.24 41.90 9.38
C ASP A 56 -54.70 41.21 8.09
N LEU A 57 -53.76 40.51 7.46
CA LEU A 57 -54.01 39.70 6.27
C LEU A 57 -53.76 38.23 6.58
N TYR A 58 -54.65 37.35 6.13
CA TYR A 58 -54.50 35.90 6.26
C TYR A 58 -54.71 35.24 4.91
N ILE A 59 -53.90 34.24 4.58
CA ILE A 59 -54.19 33.32 3.49
C ILE A 59 -54.92 32.13 4.12
N LEU A 60 -56.14 31.86 3.67
CA LEU A 60 -56.91 30.78 4.24
C LEU A 60 -56.32 29.41 3.88
N PRO A 61 -56.06 28.52 4.86
CA PRO A 61 -55.77 27.12 4.58
C PRO A 61 -57.04 26.37 4.14
N ASP A 62 -56.92 25.05 3.97
CA ASP A 62 -58.09 24.18 3.85
C ASP A 62 -58.85 24.09 5.18
N ASP A 63 -60.12 23.67 5.11
CA ASP A 63 -60.98 23.37 6.27
C ASP A 63 -61.10 24.50 7.31
N VAL A 64 -61.26 25.75 6.85
CA VAL A 64 -61.38 26.91 7.75
C VAL A 64 -62.65 26.92 8.58
N GLU A 65 -62.52 27.36 9.83
CA GLU A 65 -63.60 27.52 10.79
C GLU A 65 -63.84 29.00 11.14
N GLY A 66 -65.11 29.34 11.43
CA GLY A 66 -65.52 30.68 11.85
C GLY A 66 -66.51 31.33 10.89
N ALA A 67 -67.33 32.25 11.41
CA ALA A 67 -68.46 32.81 10.68
C ALA A 67 -68.07 33.62 9.44
N ALA A 68 -66.90 34.27 9.46
CA ALA A 68 -66.44 35.12 8.36
C ALA A 68 -65.57 34.38 7.32
N TRP A 69 -64.88 33.32 7.77
CA TRP A 69 -64.00 32.51 6.93
C TRP A 69 -64.74 31.32 6.29
N GLY A 70 -65.79 30.81 6.95
CA GLY A 70 -66.61 29.71 6.46
C GLY A 70 -67.18 29.98 5.06
N GLY A 71 -67.04 28.99 4.17
CA GLY A 71 -67.50 29.06 2.79
C GLY A 71 -66.58 29.85 1.84
N ARG A 72 -65.43 30.36 2.30
CA ARG A 72 -64.39 30.91 1.43
C ARG A 72 -63.51 29.79 0.87
N ALA A 73 -63.06 29.95 -0.36
CA ALA A 73 -62.14 28.99 -0.97
C ALA A 73 -60.77 29.06 -0.29
N SER A 74 -60.12 27.92 -0.17
CA SER A 74 -58.71 27.81 0.23
C SER A 74 -57.83 28.70 -0.65
N GLY A 75 -56.81 29.32 -0.05
CA GLY A 75 -55.91 30.29 -0.69
C GLY A 75 -56.49 31.70 -0.87
N SER A 76 -57.73 31.96 -0.43
CA SER A 76 -58.29 33.32 -0.40
C SER A 76 -57.50 34.21 0.56
N LEU A 77 -57.20 35.44 0.12
CA LEU A 77 -56.60 36.47 0.97
C LEU A 77 -57.69 37.21 1.72
N MET A 78 -57.73 37.07 3.04
CA MET A 78 -58.67 37.71 3.94
C MET A 78 -58.02 38.91 4.60
N ARG A 79 -58.72 40.04 4.65
CA ARG A 79 -58.32 41.26 5.36
C ARG A 79 -59.30 41.55 6.48
N PHE A 80 -58.79 41.80 7.68
CA PHE A 80 -59.58 42.36 8.76
C PHE A 80 -59.41 43.87 8.81
N GLU A 81 -60.51 44.62 8.80
CA GLU A 81 -60.50 46.07 8.99
C GLU A 81 -61.86 46.55 9.46
N ALA A 82 -61.87 47.54 10.35
CA ALA A 82 -63.07 48.19 10.84
C ALA A 82 -64.10 47.22 11.45
N GLY A 83 -63.61 46.17 12.13
CA GLY A 83 -64.44 45.13 12.75
C GLY A 83 -65.00 44.07 11.79
N GLY A 84 -64.65 44.14 10.50
CA GLY A 84 -65.15 43.24 9.47
C GLY A 84 -64.04 42.50 8.72
N TRP A 85 -64.41 41.36 8.13
CA TRP A 85 -63.54 40.58 7.26
C TRP A 85 -63.96 40.76 5.80
N THR A 86 -62.98 41.03 4.94
CA THR A 86 -63.19 41.18 3.49
C THR A 86 -62.23 40.30 2.71
N VAL A 87 -62.70 39.75 1.58
CA VAL A 87 -61.84 39.03 0.65
C VAL A 87 -61.13 40.06 -0.24
N VAL A 88 -59.81 39.95 -0.35
CA VAL A 88 -58.99 40.75 -1.24
C VAL A 88 -58.70 39.94 -2.50
N PRO A 89 -59.13 40.37 -3.70
CA PRO A 89 -58.80 39.67 -4.95
C PRO A 89 -57.29 39.67 -5.22
N THR A 90 -56.72 38.49 -5.42
CA THR A 90 -55.28 38.28 -5.63
C THR A 90 -54.96 38.03 -7.11
N PRO A 91 -54.31 38.97 -7.82
CA PRO A 91 -53.90 38.74 -9.20
C PRO A 91 -52.76 37.71 -9.28
N ASN A 92 -52.67 37.01 -10.41
CA ASN A 92 -51.50 36.18 -10.72
C ASN A 92 -50.23 37.05 -10.71
N GLY A 93 -49.16 36.55 -10.08
CA GLY A 93 -47.90 37.25 -9.87
C GLY A 93 -47.80 38.04 -8.55
N LEU A 94 -48.88 38.13 -7.75
CA LEU A 94 -48.82 38.77 -6.44
C LEU A 94 -47.83 38.04 -5.53
N ILE A 95 -46.93 38.79 -4.89
CA ILE A 95 -45.95 38.28 -3.93
C ILE A 95 -46.47 38.58 -2.52
N ALA A 96 -46.49 37.56 -1.66
CA ALA A 96 -46.82 37.71 -0.24
C ALA A 96 -45.69 37.17 0.63
N VAL A 97 -45.28 37.97 1.63
CA VAL A 97 -44.40 37.52 2.71
C VAL A 97 -45.27 36.96 3.83
N VAL A 98 -44.96 35.75 4.30
CA VAL A 98 -45.62 35.16 5.46
C VAL A 98 -44.85 35.58 6.70
N LEU A 99 -45.52 36.13 7.71
CA LEU A 99 -44.85 36.72 8.87
C LEU A 99 -44.50 35.68 9.96
N ASP A 100 -45.24 34.57 10.03
CA ASP A 100 -45.03 33.49 10.99
C ASP A 100 -44.14 32.33 10.45
N GLU A 101 -43.68 32.43 9.21
CA GLU A 101 -42.84 31.42 8.53
C GLU A 101 -41.78 32.11 7.64
N PRO A 102 -40.56 31.56 7.47
CA PRO A 102 -39.58 32.08 6.51
C PRO A 102 -39.97 31.76 5.05
N ALA A 103 -41.16 32.19 4.62
CA ALA A 103 -41.73 31.89 3.31
C ALA A 103 -42.14 33.15 2.53
N VAL A 104 -41.81 33.13 1.24
CA VAL A 104 -42.32 34.08 0.25
C VAL A 104 -43.12 33.30 -0.78
N LEU A 105 -44.37 33.70 -0.97
CA LEU A 105 -45.31 33.03 -1.87
C LEU A 105 -45.59 33.89 -3.09
N VAL A 106 -45.85 33.24 -4.22
CA VAL A 106 -46.32 33.88 -5.45
C VAL A 106 -47.67 33.30 -5.84
N ARG A 107 -48.64 34.16 -6.12
CA ARG A 107 -49.96 33.75 -6.63
C ARG A 107 -49.84 33.27 -8.08
N THR A 108 -50.33 32.07 -8.37
CA THR A 108 -50.49 31.51 -9.72
C THR A 108 -51.96 31.18 -9.97
N ASP A 109 -52.31 30.73 -11.18
CA ASP A 109 -53.68 30.29 -11.49
C ASP A 109 -54.09 29.05 -10.69
N ALA A 110 -53.12 28.24 -10.26
CA ALA A 110 -53.35 27.01 -9.48
C ALA A 110 -53.40 27.24 -7.96
N GLY A 111 -52.89 28.36 -7.43
CA GLY A 111 -52.78 28.54 -5.98
C GLY A 111 -51.73 29.56 -5.56
N TRP A 112 -51.30 29.47 -4.30
CA TRP A 112 -50.08 30.11 -3.82
C TRP A 112 -48.94 29.09 -3.82
N VAL A 113 -47.86 29.37 -4.55
CA VAL A 113 -46.66 28.52 -4.61
C VAL A 113 -45.49 29.22 -3.96
N ALA A 114 -44.48 28.47 -3.50
CA ALA A 114 -43.25 29.07 -2.99
C ALA A 114 -42.51 29.83 -4.09
N LEU A 115 -41.84 30.92 -3.75
CA LEU A 115 -41.05 31.69 -4.73
C LEU A 115 -40.01 30.80 -5.44
N GLY A 116 -39.37 29.87 -4.74
CA GLY A 116 -38.42 28.92 -5.35
C GLY A 116 -39.06 28.02 -6.42
N GLU A 117 -40.27 27.53 -6.18
CA GLU A 117 -41.05 26.75 -7.15
C GLU A 117 -41.41 27.60 -8.37
N ARG A 118 -41.79 28.87 -8.14
CA ARG A 118 -42.09 29.81 -9.23
C ARG A 118 -40.87 30.15 -10.08
N LEU A 119 -39.69 30.24 -9.47
CA LEU A 119 -38.46 30.55 -10.18
C LEU A 119 -38.08 29.42 -11.13
N GLY A 120 -38.24 28.16 -10.74
CA GLY A 120 -38.09 26.96 -11.60
C GLY A 120 -36.68 26.71 -12.15
N GLU A 121 -35.87 27.75 -12.30
CA GLU A 121 -34.54 27.76 -12.88
C GLU A 121 -33.67 28.80 -12.15
N ALA A 122 -32.47 28.40 -11.75
CA ALA A 122 -31.43 29.29 -11.25
C ALA A 122 -30.24 29.21 -12.21
N GLN A 123 -30.24 30.06 -13.23
CA GLN A 123 -29.20 30.10 -14.26
C GLN A 123 -28.36 31.38 -14.15
N GLY A 124 -27.10 31.30 -14.58
CA GLY A 124 -26.20 32.46 -14.57
C GLY A 124 -25.76 32.91 -13.18
N LEU A 125 -25.89 32.07 -12.15
CA LEU A 125 -25.34 32.35 -10.82
C LEU A 125 -23.82 32.43 -10.91
N ALA A 126 -23.26 33.59 -10.60
CA ALA A 126 -21.80 33.76 -10.55
C ALA A 126 -21.17 33.01 -9.36
N ARG A 127 -21.92 32.84 -8.25
CA ARG A 127 -21.45 32.18 -7.03
C ARG A 127 -22.59 31.42 -6.33
N LEU A 128 -22.27 30.26 -5.75
CA LEU A 128 -23.18 29.44 -4.95
C LEU A 128 -22.44 28.86 -3.74
N GLY A 129 -22.92 29.19 -2.53
CA GLY A 129 -22.24 28.91 -1.25
C GLY A 129 -23.10 28.19 -0.21
N PRO A 130 -23.44 26.88 -0.34
CA PRO A 130 -24.22 26.20 0.69
C PRO A 130 -23.43 26.08 2.01
N GLY A 131 -23.90 26.76 3.07
CA GLY A 131 -23.26 26.72 4.39
C GLY A 131 -21.96 27.52 4.52
N THR A 132 -21.55 28.26 3.48
CA THR A 132 -20.32 29.07 3.46
C THR A 132 -20.41 30.20 2.42
N THR A 133 -19.51 31.17 2.47
CA THR A 133 -19.43 32.22 1.45
C THR A 133 -18.58 31.73 0.28
N ALA A 134 -19.12 31.72 -0.94
CA ALA A 134 -18.35 31.48 -2.16
C ALA A 134 -17.59 32.75 -2.59
N ASP A 135 -16.40 32.57 -3.16
CA ASP A 135 -15.50 33.65 -3.58
C ASP A 135 -15.04 33.49 -5.05
N ASP A 136 -14.17 34.38 -5.55
CA ASP A 136 -13.68 34.30 -6.93
C ASP A 136 -12.78 33.09 -7.18
N ALA A 137 -12.12 32.57 -6.15
CA ALA A 137 -11.29 31.37 -6.25
C ALA A 137 -12.14 30.08 -6.19
N ASN A 138 -13.26 30.12 -5.45
CA ASN A 138 -14.20 29.01 -5.27
C ASN A 138 -15.64 29.49 -5.54
N PRO A 139 -16.03 29.69 -6.82
CA PRO A 139 -17.38 30.15 -7.17
C PRO A 139 -18.48 29.18 -6.74
N LEU A 140 -18.15 27.89 -6.63
CA LEU A 140 -18.98 26.88 -5.98
C LEU A 140 -18.25 26.37 -4.73
N SER A 141 -18.78 26.67 -3.54
CA SER A 141 -18.18 26.28 -2.27
C SER A 141 -19.24 25.77 -1.31
N ALA A 142 -18.99 24.65 -0.63
CA ALA A 142 -19.96 24.06 0.29
C ALA A 142 -19.29 23.66 1.61
N LYS A 143 -19.91 24.02 2.73
CA LYS A 143 -19.51 23.59 4.07
C LYS A 143 -20.62 22.71 4.65
N ILE A 144 -20.54 21.43 4.33
CA ILE A 144 -21.57 20.41 4.55
C ILE A 144 -20.94 19.08 4.97
N ASN A 145 -21.71 18.20 5.61
CA ASN A 145 -21.24 16.88 6.05
C ASN A 145 -21.31 15.81 4.95
N ALA A 146 -22.23 15.96 4.00
CA ALA A 146 -22.43 15.02 2.90
C ALA A 146 -22.98 15.75 1.67
N ALA A 147 -22.59 15.29 0.48
CA ALA A 147 -23.16 15.71 -0.79
C ALA A 147 -23.64 14.47 -1.55
N LEU A 148 -24.93 14.42 -1.90
CA LEU A 148 -25.50 13.37 -2.74
C LEU A 148 -25.72 13.92 -4.14
N PHE A 149 -25.05 13.31 -5.10
CA PHE A 149 -25.38 13.44 -6.52
C PHE A 149 -26.03 12.12 -6.93
N THR A 150 -27.25 12.18 -7.44
CA THR A 150 -27.99 11.00 -7.88
C THR A 150 -28.46 11.20 -9.32
N ALA A 151 -28.49 10.11 -10.08
CA ALA A 151 -29.10 10.11 -11.39
C ALA A 151 -30.60 10.38 -11.26
N ARG A 152 -31.16 11.07 -12.25
CA ARG A 152 -32.60 11.20 -12.41
C ARG A 152 -33.13 9.93 -13.05
N GLY A 153 -34.06 9.25 -12.40
CA GLY A 153 -34.60 7.98 -12.87
C GLY A 153 -35.46 8.13 -14.12
N VAL A 154 -35.69 7.02 -14.84
CA VAL A 154 -36.55 7.00 -16.04
C VAL A 154 -37.99 7.41 -15.73
N GLU A 155 -38.53 6.98 -14.58
CA GLU A 155 -39.87 7.38 -14.11
C GLU A 155 -39.98 8.88 -13.84
N GLU A 156 -38.86 9.53 -13.51
CA GLU A 156 -38.77 10.96 -13.30
C GLU A 156 -38.47 11.71 -14.60
N GLY A 157 -38.31 11.02 -15.74
CA GLY A 157 -37.97 11.60 -17.04
C GLY A 157 -36.48 11.78 -17.31
N GLY A 158 -35.60 11.10 -16.57
CA GLY A 158 -34.16 10.99 -16.85
C GLY A 158 -33.78 9.72 -17.62
N ASP A 159 -32.49 9.46 -17.74
CA ASP A 159 -31.92 8.25 -18.36
C ASP A 159 -31.35 7.25 -17.34
N GLY A 160 -31.36 7.59 -16.04
CA GLY A 160 -30.82 6.76 -14.97
C GLY A 160 -29.29 6.81 -14.82
N ASP A 161 -28.58 7.57 -15.66
CA ASP A 161 -27.14 7.71 -15.58
C ASP A 161 -26.73 8.99 -14.84
N LEU A 162 -25.69 8.91 -14.02
CA LEU A 162 -25.03 10.09 -13.44
C LEU A 162 -23.63 10.23 -14.02
N ARG A 163 -23.31 11.41 -14.56
CA ARG A 163 -21.98 11.73 -15.08
C ARG A 163 -21.51 13.07 -14.53
N LEU A 164 -20.30 13.08 -13.98
CA LEU A 164 -19.56 14.31 -13.69
C LEU A 164 -18.54 14.51 -14.81
N THR A 165 -18.84 15.42 -15.73
CA THR A 165 -17.94 15.76 -16.84
C THR A 165 -17.08 16.94 -16.42
N LEU A 166 -15.76 16.72 -16.38
CA LEU A 166 -14.77 17.72 -16.03
C LEU A 166 -13.90 17.99 -17.26
N ASN A 167 -13.50 19.24 -17.49
CA ASN A 167 -12.68 19.62 -18.64
C ASN A 167 -11.57 20.59 -18.23
N LYS A 168 -10.39 20.45 -18.85
CA LYS A 168 -9.28 21.40 -18.77
C LYS A 168 -8.98 21.97 -20.16
N GLU A 169 -8.33 23.13 -20.22
CA GLU A 169 -8.08 23.84 -21.48
C GLU A 169 -6.98 23.20 -22.32
N ALA A 170 -5.86 22.81 -21.69
CA ALA A 170 -4.72 22.21 -22.35
C ALA A 170 -4.12 21.04 -21.55
N ALA A 171 -3.25 20.28 -22.22
CA ALA A 171 -2.61 19.12 -21.62
C ALA A 171 -1.77 19.48 -20.39
N ALA A 172 -1.11 20.64 -20.38
CA ALA A 172 -0.27 21.09 -19.27
C ALA A 172 -1.06 21.57 -18.03
N ASP A 173 -2.38 21.71 -18.14
CA ASP A 173 -3.22 22.14 -17.03
C ASP A 173 -3.57 20.97 -16.09
N VAL A 174 -4.19 21.30 -14.97
CA VAL A 174 -4.61 20.35 -13.94
C VAL A 174 -6.13 20.19 -13.94
N LEU A 175 -6.58 18.95 -14.03
CA LEU A 175 -7.94 18.53 -13.73
C LEU A 175 -7.87 17.41 -12.71
N SER A 176 -8.32 17.65 -11.49
CA SER A 176 -8.09 16.70 -10.40
C SER A 176 -9.14 16.76 -9.29
N LEU A 177 -9.15 15.69 -8.51
CA LEU A 177 -9.74 15.62 -7.18
C LEU A 177 -8.62 15.73 -6.15
N LEU A 178 -8.65 16.77 -5.33
CA LEU A 178 -7.67 17.02 -4.29
C LEU A 178 -8.21 16.57 -2.93
N PHE A 179 -7.50 15.64 -2.30
CA PHE A 179 -7.82 15.12 -0.96
C PHE A 179 -6.97 15.86 0.09
N GLN A 180 -7.63 16.39 1.12
CA GLN A 180 -6.98 17.25 2.12
C GLN A 180 -7.37 16.88 3.56
N SER A 181 -6.49 17.24 4.51
CA SER A 181 -6.78 17.23 5.95
C SER A 181 -6.31 18.55 6.55
N GLY A 182 -7.19 19.25 7.28
CA GLY A 182 -6.87 20.56 7.86
C GLY A 182 -6.40 21.58 6.81
N TYR A 183 -6.98 21.55 5.60
CA TYR A 183 -6.59 22.36 4.44
C TYR A 183 -5.19 22.08 3.87
N ALA A 184 -4.50 21.02 4.33
CA ALA A 184 -3.25 20.56 3.76
C ALA A 184 -3.48 19.41 2.78
N ALA A 185 -2.87 19.49 1.59
CA ALA A 185 -2.96 18.45 0.57
C ALA A 185 -2.35 17.11 1.04
N ARG A 186 -2.95 16.00 0.64
CA ARG A 186 -2.51 14.63 0.97
C ARG A 186 -2.41 13.74 -0.26
N ALA A 187 -3.38 13.83 -1.15
CA ALA A 187 -3.37 13.11 -2.42
C ALA A 187 -4.11 13.89 -3.50
N GLU A 188 -3.77 13.63 -4.75
CA GLU A 188 -4.39 14.26 -5.92
C GLU A 188 -4.56 13.21 -7.03
N LEU A 189 -5.80 13.03 -7.51
CA LEU A 189 -6.16 12.09 -8.58
C LEU A 189 -6.70 12.86 -9.79
N GLY A 190 -6.12 12.65 -10.98
CA GLY A 190 -6.65 13.26 -12.21
C GLY A 190 -5.65 13.36 -13.35
N LEU A 191 -5.89 14.33 -14.24
CA LEU A 191 -5.04 14.70 -15.37
C LEU A 191 -4.13 15.86 -14.93
N ILE A 192 -3.01 15.54 -14.29
CA ILE A 192 -2.22 16.49 -13.49
C ILE A 192 -0.99 16.95 -14.28
N GLY A 193 -1.14 18.04 -15.05
CA GLY A 193 -0.05 18.57 -15.87
C GLY A 193 0.22 17.77 -17.16
N GLU A 194 -0.68 16.81 -17.47
CA GLU A 194 -0.63 15.95 -18.66
C GLU A 194 -2.00 15.29 -18.90
N ASP A 195 -2.17 14.59 -20.02
CA ASP A 195 -3.44 13.93 -20.41
C ASP A 195 -3.58 12.48 -19.93
N ASP A 196 -2.59 11.98 -19.20
CA ASP A 196 -2.67 10.65 -18.58
C ASP A 196 -3.30 10.73 -17.19
N LEU A 197 -4.11 9.73 -16.84
CA LEU A 197 -4.68 9.63 -15.50
C LEU A 197 -3.57 9.23 -14.52
N GLY A 198 -3.38 10.04 -13.48
CA GLY A 198 -2.39 9.78 -12.44
C GLY A 198 -2.91 10.01 -11.04
N LEU A 199 -2.24 9.36 -10.07
CA LEU A 199 -2.39 9.61 -8.65
C LEU A 199 -1.05 10.09 -8.09
N LYS A 200 -1.07 11.21 -7.37
CA LYS A 200 0.08 11.74 -6.62
C LYS A 200 -0.23 11.78 -5.13
N ALA A 201 0.78 11.54 -4.30
CA ALA A 201 0.69 11.65 -2.85
C ALA A 201 1.67 12.70 -2.32
N CYS A 202 1.24 13.45 -1.31
CA CYS A 202 2.01 14.51 -0.65
C CYS A 202 2.32 14.09 0.79
N ASP A 203 3.59 14.20 1.20
CA ASP A 203 3.95 14.05 2.61
C ASP A 203 3.71 15.34 3.42
N ASP A 204 3.90 15.27 4.73
CA ASP A 204 3.71 16.41 5.64
C ASP A 204 4.69 17.57 5.38
N SER A 205 5.76 17.35 4.60
CA SER A 205 6.70 18.39 4.18
C SER A 205 6.31 19.12 2.90
N GLY A 206 5.19 18.71 2.25
CA GLY A 206 4.77 19.26 0.96
C GLY A 206 5.42 18.57 -0.24
N THR A 207 6.15 17.47 -0.04
CA THR A 207 6.83 16.77 -1.13
C THR A 207 5.86 15.83 -1.84
N TRP A 208 5.64 16.09 -3.14
CA TRP A 208 4.79 15.29 -4.00
C TRP A 208 5.55 14.13 -4.65
N ARG A 209 4.91 12.96 -4.69
CA ARG A 209 5.40 11.76 -5.35
C ARG A 209 4.31 11.19 -6.24
N SER A 210 4.68 10.80 -7.44
CA SER A 210 3.80 10.02 -8.32
C SER A 210 3.64 8.61 -7.75
N VAL A 211 2.39 8.14 -7.68
CA VAL A 211 2.04 6.80 -7.17
C VAL A 211 1.85 5.85 -8.34
N PHE A 212 0.91 6.19 -9.24
CA PHE A 212 0.69 5.46 -10.48
C PHE A 212 0.28 6.40 -11.61
N ARG A 213 0.44 5.91 -12.83
CA ARG A 213 -0.01 6.55 -14.06
C ARG A 213 -0.61 5.52 -15.02
N VAL A 214 -1.65 5.92 -15.75
CA VAL A 214 -2.25 5.15 -16.83
C VAL A 214 -1.90 5.82 -18.15
N ASP A 215 -1.12 5.14 -18.99
CA ASP A 215 -0.83 5.57 -20.36
C ASP A 215 -2.13 5.49 -21.18
N ARG A 216 -2.65 6.63 -21.62
CA ARG A 216 -3.92 6.69 -22.38
C ARG A 216 -3.85 6.02 -23.76
N ALA A 217 -2.67 5.89 -24.36
CA ALA A 217 -2.49 5.30 -25.68
C ALA A 217 -2.45 3.77 -25.62
N THR A 218 -1.91 3.20 -24.52
CA THR A 218 -1.72 1.75 -24.39
C THR A 218 -2.64 1.08 -23.34
N GLY A 219 -3.25 1.86 -22.46
CA GLY A 219 -4.04 1.37 -21.32
C GLY A 219 -3.19 0.73 -20.21
N ARG A 220 -1.86 0.85 -20.27
CA ARG A 220 -0.95 0.26 -19.29
C ARG A 220 -0.81 1.13 -18.07
N VAL A 221 -0.76 0.49 -16.89
CA VAL A 221 -0.50 1.17 -15.62
C VAL A 221 0.96 0.98 -15.22
N ALA A 222 1.61 2.07 -14.83
CA ALA A 222 2.93 2.07 -14.22
C ALA A 222 2.85 2.58 -12.77
N PHE A 223 3.61 1.98 -11.87
CA PHE A 223 3.80 2.46 -10.50
C PHE A 223 5.23 2.96 -10.36
N ASP A 224 5.40 4.28 -10.23
CA ASP A 224 6.72 4.93 -10.32
C ASP A 224 7.66 4.53 -9.19
N LEU A 225 7.11 4.10 -8.05
CA LEU A 225 7.85 3.59 -6.89
C LEU A 225 7.59 2.09 -6.60
N GLY A 226 6.99 1.38 -7.57
CA GLY A 226 6.69 -0.06 -7.49
C GLY A 226 5.35 -0.40 -6.83
N ALA A 227 4.75 -1.52 -7.25
CA ALA A 227 3.51 -2.07 -6.68
C ALA A 227 3.74 -3.32 -5.81
N VAL A 228 4.93 -3.93 -5.93
CA VAL A 228 5.23 -5.23 -5.31
C VAL A 228 5.72 -5.00 -3.89
N ARG A 229 5.01 -5.53 -2.91
CA ARG A 229 5.53 -5.61 -1.54
C ARG A 229 6.43 -6.84 -1.43
N ARG A 230 7.69 -6.64 -1.05
CA ARG A 230 8.63 -7.74 -0.77
C ARG A 230 9.15 -7.64 0.65
N GLU A 231 9.07 -8.74 1.38
CA GLU A 231 9.64 -8.86 2.72
C GLU A 231 10.46 -10.15 2.78
N THR A 232 11.73 -10.05 3.21
CA THR A 232 12.65 -11.18 3.24
C THR A 232 13.07 -11.52 4.66
N THR A 233 12.90 -12.78 5.05
CA THR A 233 13.34 -13.33 6.32
C THR A 233 14.46 -14.34 6.08
N LEU A 234 15.56 -14.21 6.82
CA LEU A 234 16.71 -15.12 6.77
C LEU A 234 16.79 -15.93 8.07
N PHE A 235 16.80 -17.24 7.93
CA PHE A 235 16.93 -18.20 9.02
C PHE A 235 18.33 -18.80 9.01
N THR A 236 19.06 -18.61 10.11
CA THR A 236 20.38 -19.20 10.39
C THR A 236 20.33 -20.22 11.53
N ALA A 237 19.14 -20.49 12.02
CA ALA A 237 18.79 -21.52 13.00
C ALA A 237 17.36 -21.99 12.71
N ASP A 238 16.96 -23.10 13.33
CA ASP A 238 15.61 -23.64 13.22
C ASP A 238 14.56 -22.60 13.68
N GLY A 239 13.37 -22.67 13.09
CA GLY A 239 12.28 -21.76 13.44
C GLY A 239 11.03 -22.04 12.63
N ASP A 240 10.03 -21.20 12.82
CA ASP A 240 8.77 -21.26 12.10
C ASP A 240 8.52 -19.95 11.35
N TYR A 241 7.81 -20.04 10.23
CA TYR A 241 7.45 -18.90 9.40
C TYR A 241 5.96 -18.95 9.03
N VAL A 242 5.27 -17.85 9.31
CA VAL A 242 3.87 -17.63 8.92
C VAL A 242 3.86 -16.59 7.81
N ALA A 243 3.30 -16.95 6.65
CA ALA A 243 3.17 -16.02 5.55
C ALA A 243 2.27 -14.83 5.96
N PRO A 244 2.69 -13.58 5.72
CA PRO A 244 1.84 -12.42 5.95
C PRO A 244 0.56 -12.48 5.10
N SER A 245 -0.56 -11.97 5.60
CA SER A 245 -1.87 -12.04 4.92
C SER A 245 -1.93 -11.33 3.56
N TRP A 246 -0.97 -10.44 3.27
CA TRP A 246 -0.86 -9.76 1.98
C TRP A 246 -0.02 -10.53 0.96
N ALA A 247 0.76 -11.52 1.39
CA ALA A 247 1.63 -12.28 0.50
C ALA A 247 0.78 -13.16 -0.42
N ARG A 248 1.22 -13.26 -1.68
CA ARG A 248 0.64 -14.13 -2.71
C ARG A 248 1.58 -15.24 -3.14
N TRP A 249 2.88 -14.94 -3.09
CA TRP A 249 3.93 -15.87 -3.46
C TRP A 249 5.01 -15.90 -2.38
N LEU A 250 5.59 -17.08 -2.16
CA LEU A 250 6.82 -17.25 -1.40
C LEU A 250 7.93 -17.70 -2.33
N GLU A 251 8.98 -16.88 -2.44
CA GLU A 251 10.24 -17.26 -3.09
C GLU A 251 11.21 -17.75 -2.02
N VAL A 252 11.70 -18.99 -2.14
CA VAL A 252 12.49 -19.60 -1.07
C VAL A 252 13.79 -20.20 -1.59
N ALA A 253 14.87 -19.95 -0.85
CA ALA A 253 16.19 -20.54 -1.10
C ALA A 253 16.68 -21.27 0.15
N CYS A 254 17.15 -22.50 -0.03
CA CYS A 254 17.62 -23.36 1.04
C CYS A 254 19.05 -23.84 0.72
N VAL A 255 19.96 -23.66 1.67
CA VAL A 255 21.37 -24.06 1.60
C VAL A 255 21.68 -25.03 2.73
N GLY A 256 22.19 -26.22 2.40
CA GLY A 256 22.64 -27.21 3.37
C GLY A 256 23.93 -26.80 4.09
N GLY A 257 24.27 -27.47 5.19
CA GLY A 257 25.56 -27.26 5.87
C GLY A 257 26.74 -27.73 5.02
N GLY A 258 27.87 -27.03 5.10
CA GLY A 258 29.12 -27.46 4.45
C GLY A 258 29.76 -28.62 5.21
N GLY A 259 30.42 -29.53 4.49
CA GLY A 259 31.22 -30.59 5.09
C GLY A 259 32.52 -30.05 5.69
N GLY A 260 33.02 -30.69 6.75
CA GLY A 260 34.33 -30.37 7.31
C GLY A 260 35.46 -30.98 6.48
N GLY A 261 36.62 -30.31 6.44
CA GLY A 261 37.81 -30.86 5.79
C GLY A 261 38.37 -32.06 6.55
N GLY A 262 39.01 -32.99 5.85
CA GLY A 262 39.67 -34.14 6.48
C GLY A 262 40.97 -33.73 7.19
N ALA A 263 41.39 -34.49 8.19
CA ALA A 263 42.73 -34.33 8.78
C ALA A 263 43.82 -34.83 7.82
N GLY A 264 45.03 -34.28 7.89
CA GLY A 264 46.19 -34.79 7.13
C GLY A 264 46.70 -36.14 7.65
N LEU A 265 47.69 -36.72 6.97
CA LEU A 265 48.43 -37.87 7.49
C LEU A 265 49.66 -37.41 8.29
N ALA A 266 49.87 -38.04 9.45
CA ALA A 266 51.13 -37.97 10.18
C ALA A 266 51.88 -39.29 10.08
N GLY A 267 53.21 -39.22 10.04
CA GLY A 267 54.04 -40.41 9.95
C GLY A 267 55.52 -40.07 9.89
N PRO A 268 56.39 -41.09 9.86
CA PRO A 268 57.83 -40.90 9.85
C PRO A 268 58.33 -40.22 8.56
N ALA A 269 59.52 -39.62 8.65
CA ALA A 269 60.24 -39.07 7.51
C ALA A 269 60.49 -40.15 6.43
N GLY A 270 60.61 -39.74 5.17
CA GLY A 270 60.82 -40.65 4.04
C GLY A 270 59.57 -41.37 3.55
N THR A 271 58.39 -41.07 4.11
CA THR A 271 57.10 -41.67 3.69
C THR A 271 56.20 -40.65 3.00
N ALA A 272 55.55 -41.07 1.92
CA ALA A 272 54.54 -40.28 1.25
C ALA A 272 53.32 -40.10 2.15
N ARG A 273 52.95 -38.85 2.43
CA ARG A 273 51.86 -38.50 3.34
C ARG A 273 50.98 -37.46 2.70
N PHE A 274 49.76 -37.83 2.37
CA PHE A 274 48.81 -36.88 1.81
C PHE A 274 48.20 -36.00 2.91
N GLY A 275 47.88 -34.75 2.57
CA GLY A 275 46.99 -33.93 3.39
C GLY A 275 45.56 -34.44 3.33
N GLY A 276 44.69 -33.86 4.15
CA GLY A 276 43.26 -34.17 4.12
C GLY A 276 42.57 -33.51 2.92
N GLY A 277 41.49 -34.13 2.44
CA GLY A 277 40.63 -33.51 1.43
C GLY A 277 39.87 -32.32 1.99
N GLY A 278 39.52 -31.36 1.14
CA GLY A 278 38.59 -30.29 1.50
C GLY A 278 37.16 -30.83 1.67
N GLY A 279 36.35 -30.20 2.51
CA GLY A 279 34.94 -30.53 2.65
C GLY A 279 34.12 -30.05 1.45
N GLY A 280 33.08 -30.80 1.10
CA GLY A 280 32.12 -30.40 0.06
C GLY A 280 31.22 -29.25 0.54
N ALA A 281 30.76 -28.42 -0.38
CA ALA A 281 29.79 -27.38 -0.07
C ALA A 281 28.39 -27.97 0.13
N GLY A 282 27.54 -27.30 0.91
CA GLY A 282 26.12 -27.66 1.05
C GLY A 282 25.34 -27.52 -0.25
N GLY A 283 24.30 -28.34 -0.41
CA GLY A 283 23.35 -28.24 -1.52
C GLY A 283 22.69 -26.85 -1.58
N LEU A 284 22.23 -26.46 -2.77
CA LEU A 284 21.36 -25.30 -2.96
C LEU A 284 20.09 -25.72 -3.70
N THR A 285 18.93 -25.42 -3.12
CA THR A 285 17.62 -25.66 -3.72
C THR A 285 16.79 -24.39 -3.61
N GLN A 286 16.04 -24.07 -4.67
CA GLN A 286 15.13 -22.92 -4.70
C GLN A 286 13.72 -23.40 -5.06
N GLY A 287 12.71 -22.74 -4.50
CA GLY A 287 11.31 -23.02 -4.74
C GLY A 287 10.50 -21.73 -4.82
N CYS A 288 9.36 -21.80 -5.50
CA CYS A 288 8.37 -20.73 -5.55
C CYS A 288 6.99 -21.36 -5.44
N TRP A 289 6.17 -20.87 -4.50
CA TRP A 289 4.84 -21.41 -4.23
C TRP A 289 3.83 -20.29 -4.05
N SER A 290 2.58 -20.54 -4.42
CA SER A 290 1.46 -19.69 -4.02
C SER A 290 1.21 -19.85 -2.52
N THR A 291 0.87 -18.77 -1.83
CA THR A 291 0.42 -18.85 -0.43
C THR A 291 -0.91 -19.60 -0.30
N ASP A 292 -1.72 -19.64 -1.35
CA ASP A 292 -3.01 -20.33 -1.34
C ASP A 292 -2.85 -21.87 -1.32
N ASP A 293 -1.69 -22.37 -1.77
CA ASP A 293 -1.35 -23.80 -1.76
C ASP A 293 -0.66 -24.24 -0.46
N LEU A 294 -0.42 -23.32 0.48
CA LEU A 294 0.27 -23.56 1.75
C LEU A 294 -0.76 -23.46 2.89
N GLU A 295 -1.27 -24.61 3.32
CA GLU A 295 -2.36 -24.67 4.31
C GLU A 295 -1.88 -24.40 5.76
N ASP A 296 -0.57 -24.52 6.02
CA ASP A 296 0.05 -24.45 7.35
C ASP A 296 1.23 -23.47 7.43
N ALA A 297 1.62 -23.12 8.66
CA ALA A 297 2.90 -22.46 8.93
C ALA A 297 4.07 -23.34 8.44
N LEU A 298 5.12 -22.68 7.94
CA LEU A 298 6.32 -23.37 7.47
C LEU A 298 7.27 -23.63 8.63
N THR A 299 7.63 -24.89 8.86
CA THR A 299 8.70 -25.27 9.79
C THR A 299 10.03 -25.32 9.06
N ILE A 300 11.03 -24.68 9.63
CA ILE A 300 12.35 -24.48 9.03
C ILE A 300 13.39 -25.22 9.87
N THR A 301 14.18 -26.06 9.21
CA THR A 301 15.36 -26.70 9.78
C THR A 301 16.61 -26.18 9.07
N VAL A 302 17.61 -25.73 9.83
CA VAL A 302 18.89 -25.26 9.32
C VAL A 302 19.98 -26.29 9.62
N GLY A 303 20.61 -26.81 8.57
CA GLY A 303 21.65 -27.81 8.67
C GLY A 303 22.92 -27.26 9.32
N ALA A 304 23.41 -27.94 10.36
CA ALA A 304 24.68 -27.61 11.00
C ALA A 304 25.88 -27.79 10.05
N GLY A 305 26.95 -27.03 10.26
CA GLY A 305 28.22 -27.27 9.57
C GLY A 305 28.88 -28.56 10.07
N GLY A 306 29.52 -29.31 9.17
CA GLY A 306 30.28 -30.49 9.54
C GLY A 306 31.52 -30.12 10.32
N VAL A 307 31.78 -30.80 11.44
CA VAL A 307 33.09 -30.79 12.10
C VAL A 307 34.14 -31.45 11.19
N GLY A 308 35.44 -31.30 11.47
CA GLY A 308 36.51 -31.84 10.62
C GLY A 308 36.28 -33.32 10.23
N GLY A 309 36.22 -33.59 8.93
CA GLY A 309 36.00 -34.92 8.33
C GLY A 309 34.54 -35.38 8.30
N ALA A 310 33.61 -34.67 8.93
CA ALA A 310 32.19 -35.00 8.97
C ALA A 310 31.38 -34.28 7.88
N ALA A 311 30.27 -34.87 7.48
CA ALA A 311 29.30 -34.24 6.58
C ALA A 311 28.55 -33.10 7.29
N GLY A 312 28.11 -32.12 6.51
CA GLY A 312 27.17 -31.09 6.97
C GLY A 312 25.75 -31.64 7.11
N GLY A 313 24.95 -30.94 7.91
CA GLY A 313 23.53 -31.22 8.09
C GLY A 313 22.67 -30.75 6.92
N GLU A 314 21.48 -31.33 6.81
CA GLU A 314 20.46 -30.88 5.85
C GLU A 314 19.73 -29.64 6.34
N SER A 315 19.49 -28.70 5.42
CA SER A 315 18.49 -27.64 5.61
C SER A 315 17.21 -28.01 4.85
N ARG A 316 16.04 -27.75 5.45
CA ARG A 316 14.74 -28.07 4.83
C ARG A 316 13.61 -27.18 5.33
N ILE A 317 12.54 -27.15 4.54
CA ILE A 317 11.27 -26.49 4.86
C ILE A 317 10.16 -27.53 4.74
N ALA A 318 9.27 -27.55 5.72
CA ALA A 318 8.10 -28.42 5.74
C ALA A 318 6.83 -27.63 6.07
N ALA A 319 5.68 -28.11 5.58
CA ALA A 319 4.34 -27.65 5.95
C ALA A 319 3.52 -28.89 6.33
N GLY A 320 2.80 -28.88 7.44
CA GLY A 320 2.00 -30.04 7.89
C GLY A 320 2.80 -31.34 8.13
N GLY A 321 4.14 -31.26 8.23
CA GLY A 321 5.04 -32.41 8.32
C GLY A 321 5.62 -32.90 6.98
N ASP A 322 5.11 -32.41 5.85
CA ASP A 322 5.60 -32.75 4.51
C ASP A 322 6.74 -31.84 4.08
N VAL A 323 7.84 -32.44 3.62
CA VAL A 323 9.04 -31.68 3.19
C VAL A 323 8.82 -31.13 1.79
N LEU A 324 8.66 -29.80 1.69
CA LEU A 324 8.44 -29.09 0.43
C LEU A 324 9.75 -28.80 -0.32
N LEU A 325 10.82 -28.51 0.43
CA LEU A 325 12.12 -28.15 -0.13
C LEU A 325 13.24 -28.59 0.82
N ARG A 326 14.30 -29.21 0.27
CA ARG A 326 15.48 -29.61 1.04
C ARG A 326 16.77 -29.38 0.27
N ALA A 327 17.84 -29.15 1.01
CA ALA A 327 19.20 -29.07 0.52
C ALA A 327 20.09 -29.84 1.50
N SER A 328 20.65 -30.96 1.04
CA SER A 328 21.50 -31.80 1.88
C SER A 328 22.86 -31.15 2.14
N GLY A 329 23.51 -31.55 3.23
CA GLY A 329 24.84 -31.05 3.54
C GLY A 329 25.92 -31.63 2.63
N GLY A 330 27.04 -30.92 2.51
CA GLY A 330 28.21 -31.42 1.81
C GLY A 330 28.89 -32.54 2.58
N LEU A 331 29.51 -33.49 1.87
CA LEU A 331 30.25 -34.56 2.51
C LEU A 331 31.58 -34.05 3.09
N GLY A 332 32.02 -34.69 4.18
CA GLY A 332 33.33 -34.42 4.75
C GLY A 332 34.48 -34.80 3.81
N GLY A 333 35.58 -34.08 3.87
CA GLY A 333 36.80 -34.45 3.17
C GLY A 333 37.42 -35.70 3.79
N ALA A 334 37.98 -36.59 2.95
CA ALA A 334 38.65 -37.79 3.44
C ALA A 334 39.93 -37.43 4.20
N THR A 335 40.24 -38.22 5.23
CA THR A 335 41.53 -38.11 5.91
C THR A 335 42.68 -38.43 4.96
N GLY A 336 43.81 -37.80 5.18
CA GLY A 336 45.04 -38.09 4.44
C GLY A 336 45.49 -39.52 4.67
N SER A 337 45.90 -40.18 3.59
CA SER A 337 46.46 -41.53 3.62
C SER A 337 47.80 -41.58 2.89
N ALA A 338 48.36 -42.78 2.71
CA ALA A 338 49.56 -42.98 1.89
C ALA A 338 49.28 -42.82 0.39
N SER A 339 48.01 -42.85 -0.03
CA SER A 339 47.62 -42.83 -1.45
C SER A 339 46.84 -41.59 -1.88
N ALA A 340 46.03 -41.00 -0.98
CA ALA A 340 45.22 -39.82 -1.28
C ALA A 340 44.61 -39.18 -0.02
N GLY A 341 44.11 -37.96 -0.17
CA GLY A 341 43.05 -37.36 0.65
C GLY A 341 42.02 -36.74 -0.28
N LEU A 342 40.94 -37.47 -0.57
CA LEU A 342 39.92 -37.07 -1.54
C LEU A 342 39.01 -35.98 -0.97
N GLY A 343 38.69 -34.99 -1.81
CA GLY A 343 37.72 -33.96 -1.46
C GLY A 343 36.31 -34.53 -1.26
N GLY A 344 35.56 -33.98 -0.32
CA GLY A 344 34.17 -34.34 -0.09
C GLY A 344 33.30 -33.94 -1.27
N ALA A 345 32.33 -34.78 -1.62
CA ALA A 345 31.33 -34.43 -2.63
C ALA A 345 30.45 -33.26 -2.14
N GLY A 346 30.02 -32.40 -3.06
CA GLY A 346 29.03 -31.38 -2.76
C GLY A 346 27.68 -32.00 -2.38
N GLY A 347 26.93 -31.33 -1.52
CA GLY A 347 25.57 -31.71 -1.16
C GLY A 347 24.63 -31.71 -2.37
N LEU A 348 23.61 -32.55 -2.29
CA LEU A 348 22.49 -32.60 -3.22
C LEU A 348 21.54 -31.42 -2.99
N GLY A 349 21.13 -30.80 -4.09
CA GLY A 349 20.04 -29.84 -4.21
C GLY A 349 19.50 -29.86 -5.63
N LEU A 350 18.69 -28.87 -6.01
CA LEU A 350 18.23 -28.73 -7.40
C LEU A 350 19.41 -28.65 -8.39
N ARG A 351 20.54 -28.11 -7.92
CA ARG A 351 21.83 -28.16 -8.60
C ARG A 351 22.85 -28.84 -7.70
N VAL A 352 23.76 -29.60 -8.31
CA VAL A 352 24.88 -30.26 -7.62
C VAL A 352 25.78 -29.20 -7.00
N ALA A 353 26.10 -29.31 -5.72
CA ALA A 353 26.98 -28.35 -5.07
C ALA A 353 28.46 -28.58 -5.40
N ASN A 354 29.28 -27.57 -5.07
CA ASN A 354 30.71 -27.61 -5.34
C ASN A 354 31.44 -28.64 -4.45
N PRO A 355 32.28 -29.52 -5.00
CA PRO A 355 33.07 -30.47 -4.21
C PRO A 355 34.27 -29.80 -3.53
N GLY A 356 34.83 -30.45 -2.51
CA GLY A 356 36.11 -30.06 -1.92
C GLY A 356 37.30 -30.45 -2.81
N GLY A 357 38.45 -29.83 -2.57
CA GLY A 357 39.70 -30.18 -3.27
C GLY A 357 40.29 -31.52 -2.82
N GLY A 358 41.03 -32.19 -3.70
CA GLY A 358 41.88 -33.33 -3.37
C GLY A 358 43.32 -32.93 -3.01
N SER A 359 43.93 -33.64 -2.05
CA SER A 359 45.31 -33.37 -1.61
C SER A 359 46.36 -33.83 -2.62
N SER A 360 47.59 -33.29 -2.49
CA SER A 360 48.70 -33.60 -3.40
C SER A 360 50.04 -33.65 -2.65
N ILE A 361 50.91 -34.57 -3.05
CA ILE A 361 52.30 -34.68 -2.59
C ILE A 361 53.31 -34.19 -3.64
N THR A 362 52.87 -33.95 -4.88
CA THR A 362 53.74 -33.56 -6.00
C THR A 362 53.65 -32.08 -6.33
N THR A 363 52.51 -31.45 -6.04
CA THR A 363 52.20 -30.04 -6.34
C THR A 363 51.47 -29.40 -5.17
N THR A 364 51.14 -28.10 -5.27
CA THR A 364 50.11 -27.49 -4.41
C THR A 364 48.83 -28.32 -4.48
N ALA A 365 48.17 -28.48 -3.33
CA ALA A 365 46.92 -29.22 -3.23
C ALA A 365 45.77 -28.48 -3.95
N ALA A 366 44.72 -29.20 -4.34
CA ALA A 366 43.69 -28.64 -5.19
C ALA A 366 42.85 -27.55 -4.48
N THR A 367 42.47 -26.54 -5.24
CA THR A 367 41.48 -25.53 -4.84
C THR A 367 40.12 -26.19 -4.59
N GLY A 368 39.35 -25.66 -3.65
CA GLY A 368 37.95 -26.05 -3.49
C GLY A 368 37.11 -25.72 -4.73
N GLY A 369 36.11 -26.54 -5.04
CA GLY A 369 35.27 -26.33 -6.22
C GLY A 369 34.52 -24.98 -6.17
N GLU A 370 34.39 -24.33 -7.32
CA GLU A 370 33.71 -23.03 -7.44
C GLU A 370 32.81 -22.85 -8.67
N THR A 371 32.83 -23.77 -9.63
CA THR A 371 32.14 -23.62 -10.92
C THR A 371 30.94 -24.54 -11.12
N VAL A 372 30.77 -25.58 -10.30
CA VAL A 372 29.66 -26.55 -10.44
C VAL A 372 28.33 -25.91 -10.03
N CYS A 373 28.36 -25.11 -8.96
CA CYS A 373 27.25 -24.27 -8.52
C CYS A 373 27.74 -22.83 -8.31
N PRO A 374 27.85 -22.01 -9.38
CA PRO A 374 28.45 -20.67 -9.32
C PRO A 374 27.68 -19.68 -8.43
N ASP A 375 26.41 -19.94 -8.15
CA ASP A 375 25.53 -19.13 -7.30
C ASP A 375 25.33 -19.74 -5.90
N GLY A 376 25.93 -20.90 -5.61
CA GLY A 376 25.85 -21.59 -4.31
C GLY A 376 27.09 -21.46 -3.43
N PRO A 377 27.18 -22.17 -2.30
CA PRO A 377 28.37 -22.19 -1.46
C PRO A 377 29.55 -22.92 -2.10
N ARG A 378 30.78 -22.68 -1.61
CA ARG A 378 32.01 -23.25 -2.19
C ARG A 378 32.66 -24.33 -1.37
N GLY A 379 33.39 -25.21 -2.06
CA GLY A 379 34.14 -26.29 -1.44
C GLY A 379 35.39 -25.79 -0.72
N GLY A 380 35.84 -26.54 0.27
CA GLY A 380 37.11 -26.27 0.95
C GLY A 380 38.32 -26.67 0.11
N GLY A 381 39.43 -25.96 0.29
CA GLY A 381 40.73 -26.30 -0.29
C GLY A 381 41.34 -27.52 0.39
N ALA A 382 42.13 -28.29 -0.36
CA ALA A 382 42.77 -29.49 0.17
C ALA A 382 44.03 -29.20 0.98
N GLY A 383 44.35 -30.06 1.95
CA GLY A 383 45.60 -30.02 2.69
C GLY A 383 46.80 -30.40 1.82
N GLY A 384 47.94 -29.74 2.06
CA GLY A 384 49.21 -30.06 1.43
C GLY A 384 49.77 -31.40 1.93
N GLY A 385 50.41 -32.16 1.05
CA GLY A 385 51.10 -33.41 1.38
C GLY A 385 52.62 -33.30 1.50
N LEU A 386 53.26 -34.37 1.96
CA LEU A 386 54.70 -34.59 1.97
C LEU A 386 55.05 -35.72 0.99
N SER A 387 56.00 -35.47 0.10
CA SER A 387 56.56 -36.53 -0.74
C SER A 387 57.37 -37.53 0.09
N ALA A 388 57.70 -38.69 -0.50
CA ALA A 388 58.64 -39.65 0.11
C ALA A 388 60.07 -39.11 0.28
N SER A 389 60.37 -37.93 -0.28
CA SER A 389 61.62 -37.19 -0.06
C SER A 389 61.45 -36.04 0.94
N ASP A 390 60.37 -36.05 1.72
CA ASP A 390 59.98 -35.01 2.69
C ASP A 390 59.79 -33.61 2.09
N GLY A 391 59.48 -33.52 0.79
CA GLY A 391 59.12 -32.28 0.13
C GLY A 391 57.71 -31.83 0.55
N ALA A 392 57.62 -30.77 1.34
CA ALA A 392 56.35 -30.19 1.80
C ALA A 392 55.62 -29.42 0.70
N ARG A 393 54.31 -29.63 0.57
CA ARG A 393 53.43 -28.91 -0.35
C ARG A 393 52.52 -27.94 0.40
N ALA A 394 52.21 -26.83 -0.25
CA ALA A 394 51.20 -25.88 0.22
C ALA A 394 49.80 -26.49 0.10
N GLY A 395 48.91 -26.10 1.03
CA GLY A 395 47.48 -26.36 0.89
C GLY A 395 46.86 -25.56 -0.26
N GLY A 396 45.74 -26.04 -0.77
CA GLY A 396 44.96 -25.37 -1.81
C GLY A 396 44.09 -24.27 -1.21
N PRO A 397 43.83 -23.17 -1.95
CA PRO A 397 42.87 -22.17 -1.51
C PRO A 397 41.44 -22.74 -1.48
N GLY A 398 40.56 -22.13 -0.68
CA GLY A 398 39.13 -22.40 -0.78
C GLY A 398 38.55 -21.87 -2.08
N GLY A 399 37.42 -22.42 -2.52
CA GLY A 399 36.71 -21.89 -3.69
C GLY A 399 36.10 -20.50 -3.41
N CYS A 400 36.04 -19.64 -4.43
CA CYS A 400 35.46 -18.29 -4.33
C CYS A 400 33.95 -18.30 -4.65
N GLY A 401 33.13 -17.90 -3.67
CA GLY A 401 31.67 -17.82 -3.72
C GLY A 401 31.15 -16.59 -4.45
N GLY A 402 29.93 -16.64 -4.99
CA GLY A 402 29.20 -15.42 -5.39
C GLY A 402 29.58 -14.85 -6.76
N TRP A 403 29.49 -15.67 -7.81
CA TRP A 403 29.62 -15.18 -9.20
C TRP A 403 28.45 -14.25 -9.60
N CYS A 404 27.33 -14.34 -8.88
CA CYS A 404 26.22 -13.39 -8.95
C CYS A 404 25.82 -12.96 -7.52
N GLY A 405 25.40 -11.70 -7.35
CA GLY A 405 25.03 -11.13 -6.06
C GLY A 405 26.20 -10.44 -5.34
N CYS A 406 27.07 -11.18 -4.64
CA CYS A 406 28.20 -10.64 -3.88
C CYS A 406 29.33 -11.67 -3.71
N LEU A 407 30.57 -11.30 -4.06
CA LEU A 407 31.74 -12.17 -3.99
C LEU A 407 32.12 -12.48 -2.53
N ALA A 408 32.28 -13.77 -2.23
CA ALA A 408 32.85 -14.27 -0.99
C ALA A 408 34.15 -15.02 -1.30
N ALA A 409 35.29 -14.36 -1.11
CA ALA A 409 36.59 -14.94 -1.44
C ALA A 409 36.86 -16.21 -0.64
N GLY A 410 37.43 -17.22 -1.31
CA GLY A 410 37.94 -18.41 -0.63
C GLY A 410 39.14 -18.08 0.26
N GLY A 411 39.33 -18.85 1.32
CA GLY A 411 40.47 -18.69 2.21
C GLY A 411 41.76 -19.04 1.49
N ALA A 412 42.82 -18.25 1.72
CA ALA A 412 44.18 -18.68 1.40
C ALA A 412 44.54 -19.94 2.21
N ALA A 413 45.63 -20.63 1.86
CA ALA A 413 46.05 -21.84 2.58
C ALA A 413 46.06 -21.66 4.10
N GLY A 414 45.32 -22.52 4.82
CA GLY A 414 45.13 -22.49 6.28
C GLY A 414 44.21 -21.38 6.82
N ALA A 415 43.76 -20.45 5.98
CA ALA A 415 42.89 -19.34 6.36
C ALA A 415 41.41 -19.67 6.15
N ALA A 416 40.54 -19.06 6.96
CA ALA A 416 39.10 -19.16 6.79
C ALA A 416 38.64 -18.49 5.49
N GLY A 417 37.52 -18.96 4.94
CA GLY A 417 36.83 -18.26 3.86
C GLY A 417 36.29 -16.90 4.30
N SER A 418 35.98 -16.04 3.33
CA SER A 418 35.30 -14.76 3.59
C SER A 418 33.79 -14.95 3.66
N ILE A 419 33.16 -14.24 4.59
CA ILE A 419 31.69 -14.19 4.73
C ILE A 419 31.06 -13.36 3.61
N VAL A 420 29.80 -13.65 3.29
CA VAL A 420 28.99 -12.77 2.42
C VAL A 420 28.57 -11.52 3.21
N VAL A 421 28.79 -10.34 2.63
CA VAL A 421 28.45 -9.04 3.26
C VAL A 421 26.96 -8.68 3.07
N MET A 422 26.29 -9.27 2.08
CA MET A 422 24.86 -9.04 1.78
C MET A 422 24.08 -10.38 1.67
N PRO A 423 23.75 -11.03 2.81
CA PRO A 423 23.16 -12.37 2.81
C PRO A 423 21.73 -12.41 2.23
N HIS A 424 21.03 -11.28 2.19
CA HIS A 424 19.74 -11.17 1.50
C HIS A 424 19.88 -11.26 -0.02
N LEU A 425 21.05 -10.93 -0.58
CA LEU A 425 21.32 -10.97 -2.01
C LEU A 425 21.95 -12.30 -2.44
N SER A 426 22.84 -12.88 -1.62
CA SER A 426 23.51 -14.15 -1.91
C SER A 426 23.67 -15.03 -0.67
N LEU A 427 23.47 -16.35 -0.82
CA LEU A 427 23.70 -17.37 0.20
C LEU A 427 24.97 -18.20 -0.09
N SER A 428 26.03 -17.57 -0.60
CA SER A 428 27.25 -18.26 -1.06
C SER A 428 28.49 -17.95 -0.22
N GLY A 429 28.85 -18.80 0.73
CA GLY A 429 30.10 -18.63 1.50
C GLY A 429 31.36 -19.03 0.74
N GLY A 430 32.48 -18.37 1.05
CA GLY A 430 33.81 -18.76 0.59
C GLY A 430 34.31 -20.02 1.32
N GLY A 431 34.93 -20.93 0.58
CA GLY A 431 35.50 -22.15 1.17
C GLY A 431 36.70 -21.86 2.08
N GLY A 432 36.94 -22.70 3.09
CA GLY A 432 38.15 -22.62 3.90
C GLY A 432 39.37 -23.11 3.12
N GLY A 433 40.52 -22.45 3.27
CA GLY A 433 41.76 -22.88 2.62
C GLY A 433 42.42 -24.06 3.34
N GLY A 434 43.03 -24.97 2.60
CA GLY A 434 43.66 -26.15 3.18
C GLY A 434 44.99 -25.83 3.86
N GLY A 435 45.33 -26.59 4.90
CA GLY A 435 46.56 -26.42 5.67
C GLY A 435 47.79 -26.90 4.92
N THR A 436 48.91 -26.19 5.08
CA THR A 436 50.20 -26.54 4.48
C THR A 436 50.86 -27.71 5.22
N ALA A 437 51.58 -28.55 4.47
CA ALA A 437 52.33 -29.66 5.05
C ALA A 437 53.58 -29.19 5.80
N SER A 438 54.04 -29.95 6.78
CA SER A 438 55.25 -29.64 7.55
C SER A 438 56.23 -30.82 7.59
N ALA A 439 57.42 -30.64 7.04
CA ALA A 439 58.48 -31.64 7.04
C ALA A 439 59.23 -31.75 8.37
N SER A 440 59.05 -30.79 9.29
CA SER A 440 59.78 -30.69 10.55
C SER A 440 58.88 -30.72 11.80
N GLY A 441 57.56 -30.77 11.64
CA GLY A 441 56.63 -30.70 12.76
C GLY A 441 55.20 -31.11 12.38
N ALA A 442 54.22 -30.53 13.07
CA ALA A 442 52.80 -30.80 12.79
C ALA A 442 52.36 -30.11 11.50
N GLY A 443 51.50 -30.77 10.72
CA GLY A 443 50.84 -30.13 9.58
C GLY A 443 49.95 -28.96 10.05
N SER A 444 49.83 -27.92 9.23
CA SER A 444 48.96 -26.79 9.58
C SER A 444 47.49 -27.19 9.51
N PRO A 445 46.62 -26.62 10.37
CA PRO A 445 45.18 -26.86 10.28
C PRO A 445 44.61 -26.25 9.00
N GLY A 446 43.51 -26.82 8.50
CA GLY A 446 42.68 -26.21 7.47
C GLY A 446 41.80 -25.10 8.05
N GLY A 447 41.52 -24.08 7.23
CA GLY A 447 40.63 -22.98 7.59
C GLY A 447 39.15 -23.39 7.61
N ALA A 448 38.35 -22.67 8.40
CA ALA A 448 36.90 -22.86 8.42
C ALA A 448 36.23 -22.36 7.12
N GLY A 449 35.17 -23.04 6.71
CA GLY A 449 34.25 -22.50 5.70
C GLY A 449 33.50 -21.28 6.23
N ALA A 450 33.25 -20.29 5.37
CA ALA A 450 32.45 -19.12 5.73
C ALA A 450 30.94 -19.34 5.48
N THR A 451 30.11 -18.50 6.11
CA THR A 451 28.66 -18.56 5.95
C THR A 451 28.22 -18.27 4.50
N PHE A 452 27.23 -18.94 3.94
CA PHE A 452 26.52 -20.15 4.42
C PHE A 452 26.99 -21.37 3.64
N GLY A 453 26.93 -22.56 4.26
CA GLY A 453 27.13 -23.85 3.59
C GLY A 453 28.51 -24.12 2.99
N ALA A 454 29.51 -23.26 3.21
CA ALA A 454 30.84 -23.47 2.63
C ALA A 454 31.61 -24.61 3.30
N GLY A 455 32.37 -25.35 2.50
CA GLY A 455 33.20 -26.46 2.98
C GLY A 455 34.44 -26.00 3.74
N GLY A 456 34.85 -26.77 4.74
CA GLY A 456 36.07 -26.54 5.50
C GLY A 456 37.33 -27.04 4.77
N GLY A 457 38.47 -26.38 4.99
CA GLY A 457 39.75 -26.75 4.39
C GLY A 457 40.32 -28.04 4.98
N GLY A 458 40.97 -28.86 4.16
CA GLY A 458 41.67 -30.07 4.62
C GLY A 458 42.95 -29.73 5.39
N GLY A 459 43.31 -30.54 6.40
CA GLY A 459 44.52 -30.35 7.19
C GLY A 459 45.80 -30.81 6.48
N GLY A 460 46.92 -30.14 6.72
CA GLY A 460 48.21 -30.49 6.13
C GLY A 460 48.80 -31.78 6.69
N ALA A 461 49.62 -32.48 5.89
CA ALA A 461 50.42 -33.61 6.37
C ALA A 461 51.54 -33.14 7.31
N GLY A 462 51.97 -34.00 8.23
CA GLY A 462 53.01 -33.66 9.20
C GLY A 462 53.93 -34.81 9.60
N LEU A 463 55.03 -34.45 10.24
CA LEU A 463 55.98 -35.39 10.84
C LEU A 463 55.56 -35.82 12.24
N THR A 464 55.17 -34.87 13.09
CA THR A 464 54.84 -35.15 14.50
C THR A 464 53.35 -35.29 14.76
N ALA A 465 52.52 -34.60 13.99
CA ALA A 465 51.06 -34.67 14.06
C ALA A 465 50.42 -34.21 12.74
N ALA A 466 49.19 -34.63 12.51
CA ALA A 466 48.41 -34.21 11.35
C ALA A 466 47.80 -32.84 11.60
N GLY A 467 47.73 -32.01 10.57
CA GLY A 467 46.85 -30.85 10.59
C GLY A 467 45.40 -31.30 10.72
N LEU A 468 44.65 -30.65 11.60
CA LEU A 468 43.21 -30.85 11.71
C LEU A 468 42.51 -30.25 10.50
N GLY A 469 41.44 -30.87 10.03
CA GLY A 469 40.59 -30.26 9.03
C GLY A 469 39.69 -29.18 9.63
N GLY A 470 39.46 -28.11 8.88
CA GLY A 470 38.60 -27.01 9.28
C GLY A 470 37.12 -27.42 9.26
N PRO A 471 36.28 -26.84 10.12
CA PRO A 471 34.84 -27.07 10.07
C PRO A 471 34.19 -26.42 8.84
N GLY A 472 33.11 -27.02 8.34
CA GLY A 472 32.22 -26.40 7.38
C GLY A 472 31.27 -25.40 8.05
N ALA A 473 30.68 -24.51 7.27
CA ALA A 473 29.71 -23.54 7.77
C ALA A 473 28.29 -24.13 7.84
N ALA A 474 27.48 -23.63 8.76
CA ALA A 474 26.05 -23.93 8.80
C ALA A 474 25.34 -23.45 7.52
N GLY A 475 24.24 -24.12 7.20
CA GLY A 475 23.34 -23.75 6.12
C GLY A 475 22.52 -22.49 6.43
N ALA A 476 21.56 -22.20 5.58
CA ALA A 476 20.59 -21.13 5.81
C ALA A 476 19.33 -21.35 4.96
N VAL A 477 18.23 -20.73 5.39
CA VAL A 477 16.99 -20.66 4.63
C VAL A 477 16.57 -19.20 4.49
N ARG A 478 16.31 -18.75 3.26
CA ARG A 478 15.81 -17.40 2.97
C ARG A 478 14.43 -17.51 2.36
N ILE A 479 13.45 -16.87 2.99
CA ILE A 479 12.07 -16.79 2.50
C ILE A 479 11.77 -15.35 2.14
N THR A 480 11.26 -15.10 0.94
CA THR A 480 10.81 -13.79 0.49
C THR A 480 9.31 -13.87 0.16
N ALA A 481 8.50 -13.18 0.96
CA ALA A 481 7.08 -12.98 0.68
C ALA A 481 6.92 -11.87 -0.37
N VAL A 482 6.07 -12.13 -1.37
CA VAL A 482 5.78 -11.25 -2.50
C VAL A 482 4.27 -11.10 -2.62
N GLY A 483 3.76 -9.87 -2.69
CA GLY A 483 2.33 -9.60 -2.82
C GLY A 483 2.02 -8.32 -3.57
#